data_AF-A0A2D4I622-F1
#
_entry.id   AF-A0A2D4I622-F1
#
_cell.length_a   1.000
_cell.length_b   1.000
_cell.length_c   1.000
_cell.angle_alpha   90.00
_cell.angle_beta   90.00
_cell.angle_gamma   90.00
#
_symmetry.space_group_name_H-M   'P 1'
#
loop_
_entity.id
_entity.type
_entity.pdbx_description
1 polymer ?
#
loop_
_entity_poly.entity_id
_entity_poly.type
_entity_poly.pdbx_seq_one_letter_code
_entity_poly.pdbx_strand_id
1 'polypeptide(L)'
;DLHVELAQLSTEQLLALVEENSRTNSMLKIETEMFEKFFNRLEPKDAGAEKHSSLLDMGQAPYPRGRRKSKSRITVDRVICLTVEQKCDLVQRDLDETKEDLQLMKENSERSLQNYLAILEEADIRLVEIKRAMIEFDKDIVKTITKKKGSVIASDKVLRYMEDRIRSRDVMKEKIHLKNDSLKVQKQKMQMQLKQKEELGEALHEVDFQQLKIENAQFLEKIDERNQDLLQLKLTVGNTL
;
A
#
# COMPACT_ATOMS: atom_id res chain seq x y z
N ASP A 1 -1.06 51.50 -8.85
CA ASP A 1 0.34 51.22 -9.22
C ASP A 1 0.51 49.91 -9.96
N LEU A 2 0.11 48.74 -9.42
CA LEU A 2 0.16 47.44 -10.14
C LEU A 2 -0.53 47.44 -11.53
N HIS A 3 -1.68 48.11 -11.66
CA HIS A 3 -2.41 48.21 -12.93
C HIS A 3 -1.66 49.00 -14.02
N VAL A 4 -0.75 49.89 -13.63
CA VAL A 4 0.03 50.73 -14.57
C VAL A 4 1.28 49.98 -15.04
N GLU A 5 1.87 49.13 -14.20
CA GLU A 5 3.00 48.25 -14.56
C GLU A 5 2.58 47.11 -15.49
N LEU A 6 1.41 46.50 -15.24
CA LEU A 6 0.89 45.42 -16.09
C LEU A 6 0.55 45.87 -17.52
N ALA A 7 0.15 47.13 -17.68
CA ALA A 7 -0.20 47.72 -18.98
C ALA A 7 1.03 48.00 -19.88
N GLN A 8 2.24 47.95 -19.31
CA GLN A 8 3.51 48.18 -20.04
C GLN A 8 4.18 46.87 -20.49
N LEU A 9 3.68 45.72 -20.03
CA LEU A 9 4.23 44.40 -20.36
C LEU A 9 3.62 43.88 -21.67
N SER A 10 4.46 43.25 -22.48
CA SER A 10 4.00 42.51 -23.67
C SER A 10 3.13 41.32 -23.27
N THR A 11 2.30 40.84 -24.19
CA THR A 11 1.44 39.66 -23.96
C THR A 11 2.23 38.42 -23.55
N GLU A 12 3.46 38.25 -24.04
CA GLU A 12 4.35 37.15 -23.69
C GLU A 12 4.87 37.27 -22.26
N GLN A 13 5.24 38.49 -21.83
CA GLN A 13 5.65 38.77 -20.45
C GLN A 13 4.48 38.61 -19.45
N LEU A 14 3.27 38.98 -19.85
CA LEU A 14 2.07 38.76 -19.05
C LEU A 14 1.75 37.28 -18.87
N LEU A 15 1.89 36.47 -19.94
CA LEU A 15 1.71 35.02 -19.85
C LEU A 15 2.74 34.36 -18.92
N ALA A 16 4.01 34.74 -19.04
CA ALA A 16 5.07 34.25 -18.16
C ALA A 16 4.79 34.60 -16.69
N LEU A 17 4.34 35.83 -16.41
CA LEU A 17 4.00 36.28 -15.07
C LEU A 17 2.77 35.54 -14.50
N VAL A 18 1.77 35.25 -15.33
CA VAL A 18 0.60 34.46 -14.92
C VAL A 18 1.01 33.02 -14.60
N GLU A 19 1.88 32.42 -15.41
CA GLU A 19 2.37 31.07 -15.18
C GLU A 19 3.22 30.98 -13.89
N GLU A 20 4.11 31.95 -13.68
CA GLU A 20 4.90 32.07 -12.45
C GLU A 20 3.99 32.23 -11.22
N ASN A 21 3.02 33.15 -11.27
CA ASN A 21 2.05 33.34 -10.20
C ASN A 21 1.17 32.11 -9.97
N SER A 22 0.86 31.34 -11.00
CA SER A 22 0.12 30.08 -10.87
C SER A 22 0.96 29.04 -10.12
N ARG A 23 2.25 28.91 -10.45
CA ARG A 23 3.18 28.02 -9.75
C ARG A 23 3.36 28.42 -8.28
N THR A 24 3.60 29.69 -7.99
CA THR A 24 3.78 30.17 -6.62
C THR A 24 2.51 29.99 -5.79
N ASN A 25 1.33 30.29 -6.34
CA ASN A 25 0.05 30.02 -5.68
C ASN A 25 -0.16 28.53 -5.42
N SER A 26 0.23 27.65 -6.35
CA SER A 26 0.16 26.20 -6.13
C SER A 26 1.06 25.75 -4.98
N MET A 27 2.27 26.29 -4.87
CA MET A 27 3.18 25.97 -3.77
C MET A 27 2.63 26.45 -2.42
N LEU A 28 2.14 27.69 -2.35
CA LEU A 28 1.51 28.25 -1.15
C LEU A 28 0.28 27.43 -0.73
N LYS A 29 -0.48 26.92 -1.69
CA LYS A 29 -1.64 26.07 -1.41
C LYS A 29 -1.23 24.75 -0.75
N ILE A 30 -0.20 24.07 -1.28
CA ILE A 30 0.35 22.84 -0.69
C ILE A 30 0.86 23.12 0.74
N GLU A 31 1.59 24.22 0.92
CA GLU A 31 2.09 24.63 2.24
C GLU A 31 0.94 24.88 3.21
N THR A 32 -0.12 25.58 2.77
CA THR A 32 -1.30 25.86 3.59
C THR A 32 -2.03 24.58 3.97
N GLU A 33 -2.27 23.66 3.02
CA GLU A 33 -2.92 22.37 3.27
C GLU A 33 -2.13 21.53 4.29
N MET A 34 -0.80 21.49 4.17
CA MET A 34 0.08 20.80 5.11
C MET A 34 0.00 21.38 6.53
N PHE A 35 -0.01 22.72 6.66
CA PHE A 35 -0.18 23.37 7.96
C PHE A 35 -1.59 23.19 8.54
N GLU A 36 -2.64 23.21 7.71
CA GLU A 36 -4.02 22.94 8.14
C GLU A 36 -4.15 21.51 8.70
N LYS A 37 -3.61 20.50 7.99
CA LYS A 37 -3.58 19.12 8.50
C LYS A 37 -2.87 19.02 9.85
N PHE A 38 -1.75 19.73 10.03
CA PHE A 38 -1.03 19.76 11.29
C PHE A 38 -1.84 20.41 12.41
N PHE A 39 -2.44 21.58 12.13
CA PHE A 39 -3.25 22.31 13.08
C PHE A 39 -4.45 21.48 13.55
N ASN A 40 -5.15 20.84 12.61
CA ASN A 40 -6.29 19.95 12.89
C ASN A 40 -5.91 18.72 13.73
N ARG A 41 -4.65 18.28 13.71
CA ARG A 41 -4.12 17.19 14.55
C ARG A 41 -3.73 17.66 15.96
N LEU A 42 -3.38 18.94 16.12
CA LEU A 42 -2.98 19.55 17.39
C LEU A 42 -4.14 20.08 18.21
N GLU A 43 -5.26 20.47 17.57
CA GLU A 43 -6.47 20.75 18.34
C GLU A 43 -6.86 19.49 19.11
N PRO A 44 -6.95 19.55 20.45
CA PRO A 44 -7.58 18.48 21.20
C PRO A 44 -8.97 18.33 20.58
N LYS A 45 -9.27 17.15 20.00
CA LYS A 45 -10.66 16.76 19.82
C LYS A 45 -11.25 16.81 21.22
N ASP A 46 -11.93 17.90 21.55
CA ASP A 46 -12.70 18.00 22.77
C ASP A 46 -13.55 16.73 22.82
N ALA A 47 -13.30 15.95 23.87
CA ALA A 47 -14.02 14.72 24.11
C ALA A 47 -15.51 15.01 24.06
N GLY A 48 -16.21 14.41 23.08
CA GLY A 48 -17.67 14.37 23.04
C GLY A 48 -18.30 15.10 21.87
N ALA A 49 -18.22 14.49 20.68
CA ALA A 49 -19.28 14.63 19.68
C ALA A 49 -19.40 13.33 18.86
N GLU A 50 -19.48 12.20 19.57
CA GLU A 50 -20.18 11.01 19.05
C GLU A 50 -21.66 11.40 18.87
N LYS A 51 -22.04 11.88 17.68
CA LYS A 51 -23.43 11.97 17.29
C LYS A 51 -23.93 10.57 16.91
N HIS A 52 -24.12 9.72 17.92
CA HIS A 52 -25.04 8.61 17.82
C HIS A 52 -26.47 9.12 18.05
N SER A 53 -27.26 9.04 16.99
CA SER A 53 -28.71 9.26 16.96
C SER A 53 -29.44 8.25 17.85
N SER A 54 -30.23 8.71 18.84
CA SER A 54 -31.37 8.02 19.51
C SER A 54 -32.01 9.00 20.51
N LEU A 55 -33.13 9.68 20.20
CA LEU A 55 -34.53 9.34 20.53
C LEU A 55 -34.85 9.23 22.05
N LEU A 56 -35.62 10.23 22.54
CA LEU A 56 -36.42 10.34 23.78
C LEU A 56 -35.70 10.50 25.12
N ASP A 57 -35.85 11.66 25.77
CA ASP A 57 -36.46 11.78 27.12
C ASP A 57 -36.74 13.25 27.49
N MET A 58 -37.93 13.51 28.05
CA MET A 58 -38.44 14.81 28.49
C MET A 58 -38.51 14.79 30.02
N GLY A 59 -37.65 15.55 30.69
CA GLY A 59 -37.69 15.67 32.16
C GLY A 59 -37.12 17.01 32.64
N GLN A 60 -37.96 17.82 33.27
CA GLN A 60 -37.63 19.08 33.94
C GLN A 60 -36.97 18.84 35.32
N ALA A 61 -36.13 19.80 35.73
CA ALA A 61 -35.84 20.33 37.09
C ALA A 61 -34.32 20.43 37.43
N PRO A 62 -33.90 21.13 38.51
CA PRO A 62 -33.43 22.53 38.48
C PRO A 62 -31.94 22.72 38.89
N TYR A 63 -31.43 23.92 38.58
CA TYR A 63 -30.09 24.52 38.80
C TYR A 63 -29.20 24.02 39.96
N PRO A 64 -27.84 24.16 39.85
CA PRO A 64 -27.22 25.36 40.42
C PRO A 64 -26.09 26.00 39.59
N ARG A 65 -25.92 27.31 39.85
CA ARG A 65 -24.89 28.21 39.30
C ARG A 65 -23.47 27.65 39.43
N GLY A 66 -22.86 27.29 38.30
CA GLY A 66 -21.42 27.10 38.15
C GLY A 66 -20.74 28.41 37.75
N ARG A 67 -19.91 28.93 38.65
CA ARG A 67 -19.05 30.11 38.52
C ARG A 67 -18.28 30.10 37.18
N ARG A 68 -18.65 30.98 36.23
CA ARG A 68 -17.82 31.27 35.04
C ARG A 68 -16.48 31.83 35.52
N LYS A 69 -15.48 30.95 35.63
CA LYS A 69 -14.09 31.36 35.73
C LYS A 69 -13.71 31.84 34.33
N SER A 70 -13.70 33.16 34.16
CA SER A 70 -13.17 33.84 32.99
C SER A 70 -11.74 33.32 32.77
N LYS A 71 -11.57 32.34 31.88
CA LYS A 71 -10.26 32.00 31.35
C LYS A 71 -9.91 33.20 30.47
N SER A 72 -8.93 33.94 30.96
CA SER A 72 -8.28 35.05 30.29
C SER A 72 -8.22 34.80 28.80
N ARG A 73 -8.67 35.80 28.02
CA ARG A 73 -8.28 35.95 26.63
C ARG A 73 -6.80 35.59 26.53
N ILE A 74 -6.52 34.50 25.84
CA ILE A 74 -5.20 34.28 25.28
C ILE A 74 -4.99 35.51 24.41
N THR A 75 -4.07 36.35 24.83
CA THR A 75 -3.65 37.54 24.10
C THR A 75 -3.39 37.11 22.68
N VAL A 76 -4.07 37.74 21.73
CA VAL A 76 -3.99 37.54 20.27
C VAL A 76 -2.57 37.84 19.72
N ASP A 77 -1.58 38.04 20.60
CA ASP A 77 -0.29 38.67 20.33
C ASP A 77 0.92 37.77 20.66
N ARG A 78 0.70 36.45 20.73
CA ARG A 78 1.78 35.49 20.50
C ARG A 78 1.35 34.61 19.34
N VAL A 79 1.52 35.12 18.14
CA VAL A 79 1.66 34.25 16.97
C VAL A 79 2.88 33.38 17.28
N ILE A 80 2.64 32.16 17.76
CA ILE A 80 3.69 31.16 17.93
C ILE A 80 4.04 30.71 16.53
N CYS A 81 4.99 31.41 15.92
CA CYS A 81 5.55 30.99 14.63
C CYS A 81 6.34 29.70 14.85
N LEU A 82 6.10 28.71 13.99
CA LEU A 82 6.94 27.52 13.95
C LEU A 82 8.38 27.91 13.61
N THR A 83 9.35 27.32 14.31
CA THR A 83 10.76 27.46 13.96
C THR A 83 11.01 26.82 12.59
N VAL A 84 12.11 27.20 11.92
CA VAL A 84 12.47 26.60 10.62
C VAL A 84 12.64 25.09 10.74
N GLU A 85 13.23 24.62 11.84
CA GLU A 85 13.38 23.20 12.15
C GLU A 85 12.02 22.49 12.27
N GLN A 86 11.08 23.07 13.03
CA GLN A 86 9.71 22.53 13.15
C GLN A 86 8.96 22.50 11.81
N LYS A 87 9.19 23.50 10.94
CA LYS A 87 8.62 23.51 9.59
C LYS A 87 9.24 22.41 8.73
N CYS A 88 10.56 22.22 8.77
CA CYS A 88 11.24 21.14 8.05
C CYS A 88 10.75 19.76 8.51
N ASP A 89 10.63 19.53 9.82
CA ASP A 89 10.11 18.28 10.37
C ASP A 89 8.67 18.00 9.91
N LEU A 90 7.85 19.04 9.84
CA LEU A 90 6.47 18.91 9.40
C LEU A 90 6.39 18.59 7.90
N VAL A 91 7.19 19.28 7.07
CA VAL A 91 7.29 19.00 5.64
C VAL A 91 7.75 17.57 5.41
N GLN A 92 8.77 17.11 6.15
CA GLN A 92 9.26 15.74 6.05
C GLN A 92 8.17 14.72 6.38
N ARG A 93 7.39 14.96 7.45
CA ARG A 93 6.29 14.08 7.85
C ARG A 93 5.16 14.05 6.82
N ASP A 94 4.72 15.20 6.31
CA ASP A 94 3.67 15.25 5.27
C ASP A 94 4.15 14.60 3.95
N LEU A 95 5.43 14.75 3.63
CA LEU A 95 6.05 14.08 2.50
C LEU A 95 6.08 12.54 2.67
N ASP A 96 6.38 12.04 3.86
CA ASP A 96 6.36 10.60 4.12
C ASP A 96 4.92 10.05 4.14
N GLU A 97 3.96 10.77 4.73
CA GLU A 97 2.52 10.45 4.70
C GLU A 97 1.98 10.39 3.26
N THR A 98 2.30 11.39 2.42
CA THR A 98 1.86 11.41 1.02
C THR A 98 2.50 10.32 0.17
N LYS A 99 3.74 9.90 0.47
CA LYS A 99 4.36 8.73 -0.16
C LYS A 99 3.65 7.44 0.23
N GLU A 100 3.31 7.27 1.49
CA GLU A 100 2.54 6.11 1.97
C GLU A 100 1.17 6.05 1.30
N ASP A 101 0.44 7.18 1.25
CA ASP A 101 -0.85 7.29 0.56
C ASP A 101 -0.75 6.94 -0.92
N LEU A 102 0.29 7.44 -1.60
CA LEU A 102 0.53 7.15 -3.02
C LEU A 102 0.80 5.66 -3.23
N GLN A 103 1.59 5.03 -2.35
CA GLN A 103 1.89 3.61 -2.42
C GLN A 103 0.63 2.76 -2.18
N LEU A 104 -0.19 3.12 -1.19
CA LEU A 104 -1.47 2.47 -0.92
C LEU A 104 -2.44 2.61 -2.11
N MET A 105 -2.53 3.80 -2.69
CA MET A 105 -3.35 4.04 -3.89
C MET A 105 -2.88 3.17 -5.05
N LYS A 106 -1.56 3.09 -5.28
CA LYS A 106 -0.96 2.26 -6.31
C LYS A 106 -1.29 0.78 -6.10
N GLU A 107 -1.06 0.24 -4.91
CA GLU A 107 -1.37 -1.16 -4.59
C GLU A 107 -2.86 -1.48 -4.74
N ASN A 108 -3.75 -0.57 -4.32
CA ASN A 108 -5.20 -0.73 -4.47
C ASN A 108 -5.62 -0.71 -5.95
N SER A 109 -5.03 0.19 -6.74
CA SER A 109 -5.29 0.29 -8.17
C SER A 109 -4.81 -0.95 -8.92
N GLU A 110 -3.62 -1.45 -8.59
CA GLU A 110 -3.05 -2.66 -9.18
C GLU A 110 -3.89 -3.88 -8.80
N ARG A 111 -4.28 -4.02 -7.54
CA ARG A 111 -5.18 -5.10 -7.09
C ARG A 111 -6.51 -5.08 -7.85
N SER A 112 -7.09 -3.89 -8.03
CA SER A 112 -8.33 -3.71 -8.79
C SER A 112 -8.15 -4.09 -10.26
N LEU A 113 -7.06 -3.64 -10.88
CA LEU A 113 -6.72 -3.97 -12.26
C LEU A 113 -6.56 -5.48 -12.46
N GLN A 114 -5.80 -6.15 -11.58
CA GLN A 114 -5.62 -7.60 -11.62
C GLN A 114 -6.96 -8.34 -11.47
N ASN A 115 -7.85 -7.85 -10.60
CA ASN A 115 -9.19 -8.42 -10.45
C ASN A 115 -10.02 -8.26 -11.72
N TYR A 116 -10.02 -7.08 -12.36
CA TYR A 116 -10.73 -6.87 -13.62
C TYR A 116 -10.18 -7.74 -14.76
N LEU A 117 -8.86 -7.90 -14.85
CA LEU A 117 -8.22 -8.79 -15.84
C LEU A 117 -8.67 -10.25 -15.62
N ALA A 118 -8.67 -10.72 -14.37
CA ALA A 118 -9.13 -12.07 -14.05
C ALA A 118 -10.62 -12.29 -14.39
N ILE A 119 -11.47 -11.30 -14.14
CA ILE A 119 -12.90 -11.35 -14.51
C ILE A 119 -13.08 -11.41 -16.02
N LEU A 120 -12.31 -10.64 -16.79
CA LEU A 120 -12.35 -10.67 -18.25
C LEU A 120 -11.92 -12.04 -18.80
N GLU A 121 -10.81 -12.58 -18.29
CA GLU A 121 -10.33 -13.91 -18.71
C GLU A 121 -11.36 -15.01 -18.38
N GLU A 122 -11.97 -14.96 -17.19
CA GLU A 122 -13.04 -15.88 -16.80
C GLU A 122 -14.26 -15.76 -17.74
N ALA A 123 -14.65 -14.53 -18.10
CA ALA A 123 -15.76 -14.28 -19.00
C ALA A 123 -15.49 -14.84 -20.41
N ASP A 124 -14.27 -14.67 -20.93
CA ASP A 124 -13.86 -15.22 -22.22
C ASP A 124 -13.90 -16.75 -22.23
N ILE A 125 -13.38 -17.39 -21.18
CA ILE A 125 -13.44 -18.85 -21.02
C ILE A 125 -14.90 -19.31 -21.00
N ARG A 126 -15.75 -18.68 -20.17
CA ARG A 126 -17.19 -19.01 -20.08
C ARG A 126 -17.89 -18.83 -21.42
N LEU A 127 -17.59 -17.77 -22.17
CA LEU A 127 -18.20 -17.53 -23.47
C LEU A 127 -17.90 -18.66 -24.45
N VAL A 128 -16.64 -19.12 -24.49
CA VAL A 128 -16.23 -20.26 -25.32
C VAL A 128 -16.92 -21.55 -24.89
N GLU A 129 -17.00 -21.81 -23.59
CA GLU A 129 -17.68 -22.99 -23.03
C GLU A 129 -19.18 -23.00 -23.33
N ILE A 130 -19.86 -21.87 -23.18
CA ILE A 130 -21.30 -21.73 -23.49
C ILE A 130 -21.55 -21.96 -24.98
N LYS A 131 -20.75 -21.35 -25.86
CA LYS A 131 -20.87 -21.58 -27.32
C LYS A 131 -20.68 -23.05 -27.67
N ARG A 132 -19.67 -23.70 -27.09
CA ARG A 132 -19.45 -25.14 -27.27
C ARG A 132 -20.63 -25.96 -26.78
N ALA A 133 -21.09 -25.71 -25.55
CA ALA A 133 -22.23 -26.41 -24.96
C ALA A 133 -23.51 -26.25 -25.79
N MET A 134 -23.74 -25.08 -26.38
CA MET A 134 -24.87 -24.83 -27.26
C MET A 134 -24.79 -25.67 -28.54
N ILE A 135 -23.61 -25.73 -29.17
CA ILE A 135 -23.39 -26.54 -30.39
C ILE A 135 -23.54 -28.03 -30.08
N GLU A 136 -22.97 -28.51 -28.98
CA GLU A 136 -23.07 -29.91 -28.55
C GLU A 136 -24.52 -30.28 -28.23
N PHE A 137 -25.26 -29.41 -27.52
CA PHE A 137 -26.67 -29.65 -27.23
C PHE A 137 -27.54 -29.71 -28.49
N ASP A 138 -27.35 -28.78 -29.44
CA ASP A 138 -28.07 -28.82 -30.72
C ASP A 138 -27.78 -30.11 -31.50
N LYS A 139 -26.51 -30.52 -31.53
CA LYS A 139 -26.08 -31.74 -32.22
C LYS A 139 -26.62 -33.01 -31.57
N ASP A 140 -26.44 -33.16 -30.27
CA ASP A 140 -26.64 -34.43 -29.58
C ASP A 140 -28.08 -34.62 -29.11
N ILE A 141 -28.79 -33.52 -28.83
CA ILE A 141 -30.17 -33.53 -28.33
C ILE A 141 -31.15 -33.11 -29.43
N VAL A 142 -31.09 -31.87 -29.91
CA VAL A 142 -32.10 -31.32 -30.82
C VAL A 142 -32.16 -32.10 -32.14
N LYS A 143 -31.02 -32.29 -32.80
CA LYS A 143 -30.92 -33.05 -34.07
C LYS A 143 -31.18 -34.55 -33.91
N THR A 144 -30.92 -35.12 -32.75
CA THR A 144 -31.18 -36.54 -32.49
C THR A 144 -32.66 -36.82 -32.26
N ILE A 145 -33.32 -35.97 -31.47
CA ILE A 145 -34.74 -36.09 -31.15
C ILE A 145 -35.60 -35.85 -32.39
N THR A 146 -35.27 -34.84 -33.19
CA THR A 146 -36.01 -34.55 -34.44
C THR A 146 -35.98 -35.71 -35.44
N LYS A 147 -34.91 -36.51 -35.46
CA LYS A 147 -34.77 -37.69 -36.33
C LYS A 147 -35.52 -38.93 -35.80
N LYS A 148 -35.68 -39.09 -34.49
CA LYS A 148 -36.32 -40.25 -33.86
C LYS A 148 -37.71 -39.86 -33.33
N LYS A 149 -38.77 -40.18 -34.07
CA LYS A 149 -40.15 -39.89 -33.67
C LYS A 149 -40.52 -40.70 -32.41
N GLY A 150 -40.79 -40.01 -31.30
CA GLY A 150 -41.31 -40.60 -30.05
C GLY A 150 -41.03 -39.76 -28.80
N SER A 151 -42.09 -39.30 -28.11
CA SER A 151 -42.00 -38.39 -26.95
C SER A 151 -41.18 -38.97 -25.79
N VAL A 152 -41.33 -40.27 -25.50
CA VAL A 152 -40.60 -40.94 -24.40
C VAL A 152 -39.09 -41.03 -24.67
N ILE A 153 -38.69 -41.23 -25.92
CA ILE A 153 -37.27 -41.26 -26.33
C ILE A 153 -36.66 -39.87 -26.22
N ALA A 154 -37.44 -38.83 -26.52
CA ALA A 154 -37.02 -37.44 -26.39
C ALA A 154 -36.77 -37.06 -24.93
N SER A 155 -37.69 -37.40 -24.03
CA SER A 155 -37.54 -37.11 -22.59
C SER A 155 -36.36 -37.85 -21.96
N ASP A 156 -36.16 -39.14 -22.28
CA ASP A 156 -35.03 -39.93 -21.75
C ASP A 156 -33.67 -39.36 -22.20
N LYS A 157 -33.58 -38.87 -23.44
CA LYS A 157 -32.36 -38.25 -23.96
C LYS A 157 -32.01 -36.94 -23.24
N VAL A 158 -33.00 -36.09 -23.00
CA VAL A 158 -32.80 -34.84 -22.25
C VAL A 158 -32.39 -35.13 -20.81
N LEU A 159 -33.03 -36.12 -20.16
CA LEU A 159 -32.71 -36.50 -18.79
C LEU A 159 -31.27 -36.99 -18.66
N ARG A 160 -30.84 -37.94 -19.52
CA ARG A 160 -29.44 -38.43 -19.50
C ARG A 160 -28.43 -37.30 -19.74
N TYR A 161 -28.72 -36.39 -20.65
CA TYR A 161 -27.86 -35.22 -20.87
C TYR A 161 -27.72 -34.38 -19.60
N MET A 162 -28.83 -34.10 -18.89
CA MET A 162 -28.76 -33.37 -17.63
C MET A 162 -27.94 -34.11 -16.56
N GLU A 163 -28.14 -35.42 -16.42
CA GLU A 163 -27.38 -36.27 -15.49
C GLU A 163 -25.87 -36.26 -15.80
N ASP A 164 -25.50 -36.41 -17.07
CA ASP A 164 -24.11 -36.36 -17.52
C ASP A 164 -23.49 -34.99 -17.26
N ARG A 165 -24.23 -33.90 -17.48
CA ARG A 165 -23.77 -32.53 -17.18
C ARG A 165 -23.58 -32.29 -15.70
N ILE A 166 -24.47 -32.80 -14.84
CA ILE A 166 -24.32 -32.74 -13.39
C ILE A 166 -23.06 -33.49 -12.96
N ARG A 167 -22.90 -34.74 -13.43
CA ARG A 167 -21.74 -35.58 -13.12
C ARG A 167 -20.42 -34.93 -13.57
N SER A 168 -20.39 -34.36 -14.78
CA SER A 168 -19.23 -33.65 -15.30
C SER A 168 -18.87 -32.42 -14.44
N ARG A 169 -19.88 -31.66 -13.99
CA ARG A 169 -19.67 -30.53 -13.08
C ARG A 169 -19.11 -30.98 -11.73
N ASP A 170 -19.58 -32.10 -11.18
CA ASP A 170 -19.08 -32.64 -9.91
C ASP A 170 -17.61 -33.07 -10.02
N VAL A 171 -17.23 -33.70 -11.14
CA VAL A 171 -15.81 -34.02 -11.44
C VAL A 171 -14.97 -32.74 -11.54
N MET A 172 -15.47 -31.70 -12.20
CA MET A 172 -14.75 -30.43 -12.31
C MET A 172 -14.60 -29.74 -10.94
N LYS A 173 -15.65 -29.79 -10.11
CA LYS A 173 -15.60 -29.27 -8.74
C LYS A 173 -14.50 -29.95 -7.94
N GLU A 174 -14.41 -31.27 -7.99
CA GLU A 174 -13.35 -32.03 -7.29
C GLU A 174 -11.96 -31.65 -7.82
N LYS A 175 -11.80 -31.52 -9.13
CA LYS A 175 -10.55 -31.07 -9.75
C LYS A 175 -10.12 -29.68 -9.26
N ILE A 176 -11.07 -28.75 -9.13
CA ILE A 176 -10.80 -27.41 -8.60
C ILE A 176 -10.42 -27.47 -7.12
N HIS A 177 -11.10 -28.29 -6.31
CA HIS A 177 -10.75 -28.48 -4.89
C HIS A 177 -9.33 -29.00 -4.74
N LEU A 178 -8.96 -30.07 -5.45
CA LEU A 178 -7.60 -30.62 -5.42
C LEU A 178 -6.55 -29.59 -5.84
N LYS A 179 -6.85 -28.79 -6.88
CA LYS A 179 -5.93 -27.73 -7.33
C LYS A 179 -5.80 -26.62 -6.28
N ASN A 180 -6.90 -26.24 -5.63
CA ASN A 180 -6.91 -25.23 -4.57
C ASN A 180 -6.06 -25.68 -3.39
N ASP A 181 -6.22 -26.93 -2.94
CA ASP A 181 -5.44 -27.48 -1.84
C ASP A 181 -3.95 -27.60 -2.19
N SER A 182 -3.62 -28.01 -3.41
CA SER A 182 -2.24 -27.99 -3.92
C SER A 182 -1.63 -26.58 -3.90
N LEU A 183 -2.37 -25.57 -4.34
CA LEU A 183 -1.92 -24.18 -4.33
C LEU A 183 -1.78 -23.62 -2.91
N LYS A 184 -2.65 -23.99 -1.97
CA LYS A 184 -2.50 -23.63 -0.55
C LYS A 184 -1.20 -24.16 0.03
N VAL A 185 -0.88 -25.43 -0.22
CA VAL A 185 0.39 -26.04 0.23
C VAL A 185 1.58 -25.34 -0.42
N GLN A 186 1.52 -25.04 -1.72
CA GLN A 186 2.59 -24.29 -2.40
C GLN A 186 2.77 -22.89 -1.81
N LYS A 187 1.68 -22.17 -1.54
CA LYS A 187 1.72 -20.85 -0.90
C LYS A 187 2.39 -20.92 0.47
N GLN A 188 1.99 -21.86 1.32
CA GLN A 188 2.59 -22.05 2.65
C GLN A 188 4.09 -22.35 2.55
N LYS A 189 4.49 -23.20 1.60
CA LYS A 189 5.92 -23.48 1.34
C LYS A 189 6.69 -22.23 0.93
N MET A 190 6.16 -21.44 0.00
CA MET A 190 6.80 -20.19 -0.46
C MET A 190 6.89 -19.16 0.66
N GLN A 191 5.84 -19.02 1.48
CA GLN A 191 5.85 -18.13 2.64
C GLN A 191 6.92 -18.56 3.67
N MET A 192 7.04 -19.85 3.93
CA MET A 192 8.09 -20.38 4.82
C MET A 192 9.50 -20.12 4.25
N GLN A 193 9.69 -20.29 2.94
CA GLN A 193 10.96 -19.98 2.29
C GLN A 193 11.29 -18.49 2.33
N LEU A 194 10.30 -17.61 2.16
CA LEU A 194 10.47 -16.17 2.29
C LEU A 194 10.92 -15.82 3.72
N LYS A 195 10.22 -16.34 4.72
CA LYS A 195 10.57 -16.13 6.13
C LYS A 195 11.99 -16.59 6.47
N GLN A 196 12.39 -17.77 5.99
CA GLN A 196 13.77 -18.26 6.17
C GLN A 196 14.82 -17.35 5.51
N LYS A 197 14.50 -16.75 4.36
CA LYS A 197 15.38 -15.80 3.68
C LYS A 197 15.44 -14.45 4.39
N GLU A 198 14.32 -13.98 4.94
CA GLU A 198 14.26 -12.77 5.76
C GLU A 198 15.08 -12.96 7.04
N GLU A 199 14.89 -14.06 7.76
CA GLU A 199 15.69 -14.42 8.94
C GLU A 199 17.19 -14.56 8.60
N LEU A 200 17.55 -15.10 7.42
CA LEU A 200 18.94 -15.17 6.95
C LEU A 200 19.49 -13.79 6.54
N GLY A 201 18.66 -12.92 5.97
CA GLY A 201 19.03 -11.55 5.61
C GLY A 201 19.20 -10.65 6.84
N GLU A 202 18.38 -10.86 7.87
CA GLU A 202 18.50 -10.22 9.18
C GLU A 202 19.73 -10.72 9.96
N ALA A 203 20.19 -11.95 9.71
CA ALA A 203 21.45 -12.47 10.26
C ALA A 203 22.71 -11.93 9.55
N LEU A 204 22.56 -11.16 8.46
CA LEU A 204 23.65 -10.78 7.57
C LEU A 204 23.64 -9.27 7.30
N HIS A 205 23.81 -8.44 8.33
CA HIS A 205 23.86 -6.99 8.13
C HIS A 205 25.16 -6.57 7.44
N GLU A 206 25.07 -5.61 6.52
CA GLU A 206 26.24 -4.96 5.91
C GLU A 206 27.18 -4.37 6.97
N VAL A 207 26.61 -3.86 8.06
CA VAL A 207 27.35 -3.34 9.23
C VAL A 207 28.20 -4.43 9.88
N ASP A 208 27.67 -5.66 10.04
CA ASP A 208 28.42 -6.78 10.62
C ASP A 208 29.61 -7.18 9.75
N PHE A 209 29.45 -7.14 8.41
CA PHE A 209 30.56 -7.37 7.49
C PHE A 209 31.62 -6.27 7.54
N GLN A 210 31.18 -5.01 7.66
CA GLN A 210 32.11 -3.89 7.80
C GLN A 210 32.87 -3.98 9.13
N GLN A 211 32.19 -4.34 10.22
CA GLN A 211 32.79 -4.59 11.53
C GLN A 211 33.84 -5.70 11.44
N LEU A 212 33.51 -6.84 10.82
CA LEU A 212 34.45 -7.96 10.64
C LEU A 212 35.70 -7.54 9.84
N LYS A 213 35.54 -6.70 8.81
CA LYS A 213 36.67 -6.17 8.02
C LYS A 213 37.57 -5.26 8.86
N ILE A 214 36.98 -4.39 9.69
CA ILE A 214 37.72 -3.50 10.58
C ILE A 214 38.52 -4.33 11.60
N GLU A 215 37.88 -5.31 12.23
CA GLU A 215 38.53 -6.18 13.20
C GLU A 215 39.71 -6.95 12.57
N ASN A 216 39.51 -7.50 11.37
CA ASN A 216 40.57 -8.23 10.67
C ASN A 216 41.75 -7.32 10.30
N ALA A 217 41.48 -6.08 9.86
CA ALA A 217 42.54 -5.10 9.61
C ALA A 217 43.33 -4.76 10.89
N GLN A 218 42.65 -4.56 12.02
CA GLN A 218 43.29 -4.31 13.31
C GLN A 218 44.12 -5.51 13.80
N PHE A 219 43.68 -6.74 13.55
CA PHE A 219 44.45 -7.93 13.90
C PHE A 219 45.69 -8.08 13.02
N LEU A 220 45.61 -7.79 11.73
CA LEU A 220 46.76 -7.79 10.83
C LEU A 220 47.81 -6.76 11.25
N GLU A 221 47.38 -5.53 11.59
CA GLU A 221 48.28 -4.49 12.09
C GLU A 221 49.00 -4.93 13.37
N LYS A 222 48.27 -5.52 14.34
CA LYS A 222 48.88 -6.08 15.55
C LYS A 222 49.86 -7.22 15.26
N ILE A 223 49.59 -8.06 14.26
CA ILE A 223 50.51 -9.14 13.87
C ILE A 223 51.80 -8.52 13.29
N ASP A 224 51.67 -7.51 12.44
CA ASP A 224 52.82 -6.82 11.84
C ASP A 224 53.66 -6.08 12.89
N GLU A 225 53.05 -5.38 13.84
CA GLU A 225 53.75 -4.76 14.97
C GLU A 225 54.57 -5.81 15.76
N ARG A 226 53.95 -6.94 16.12
CA ARG A 226 54.64 -8.00 16.87
C ARG A 226 55.75 -8.66 16.07
N ASN A 227 55.58 -8.78 14.76
CA ASN A 227 56.63 -9.27 13.87
C ASN A 227 57.81 -8.28 13.80
N GLN A 228 57.54 -6.97 13.76
CA GLN A 228 58.58 -5.94 13.82
C GLN A 228 59.31 -5.95 15.16
N ASP A 229 58.60 -6.03 16.28
CA ASP A 229 59.20 -6.15 17.62
C ASP A 229 60.09 -7.40 17.72
N LEU A 230 59.60 -8.54 17.21
CA LEU A 230 60.36 -9.79 17.16
C LEU A 230 61.64 -9.64 16.33
N LEU A 231 61.56 -8.94 15.19
CA LEU A 231 62.72 -8.67 14.34
C LEU A 231 63.73 -7.75 15.04
N GLN A 232 63.27 -6.68 15.69
CA GLN A 232 64.13 -5.78 16.46
C GLN A 232 64.82 -6.52 17.61
N LEU A 233 64.11 -7.38 18.33
CA LEU A 233 64.67 -8.18 19.40
C LEU A 233 65.72 -9.16 18.86
N LYS A 234 65.46 -9.82 17.73
CA LYS A 234 66.45 -10.68 17.06
C LYS A 234 67.72 -9.93 16.66
N LEU A 235 67.59 -8.73 16.11
CA LEU A 235 68.74 -7.88 15.74
C LEU A 235 69.52 -7.44 16.99
N THR A 236 68.81 -7.06 18.06
CA THR A 236 69.44 -6.63 19.32
C THR A 236 70.22 -7.76 19.97
N VAL A 237 69.65 -8.97 20.03
CA VAL A 237 70.33 -10.19 20.53
C VAL A 237 71.52 -10.57 19.64
N GLY A 238 71.39 -10.43 18.32
CA GLY A 238 72.49 -10.68 17.38
C GLY A 238 73.64 -9.68 17.48
N ASN A 239 73.37 -8.44 17.94
CA ASN A 239 74.37 -7.39 18.13
C ASN A 239 74.98 -7.36 19.54
N THR A 240 74.46 -8.16 20.49
CA THR A 240 74.98 -8.27 21.88
C THR A 240 75.82 -9.52 22.13
N LEU A 241 76.18 -10.27 21.07
CA LEU A 241 77.18 -11.34 21.02
C LEU A 241 78.38 -10.89 20.20
#